data_AF-A0A444RDD6-F1
#
_entry.id   AF-A0A444RDD6-F1
#
_cell.length_a   1.000
_cell.length_b   1.000
_cell.length_c   1.000
_cell.angle_alpha   90.00
_cell.angle_beta   90.00
_cell.angle_gamma   90.00
#
_symmetry.space_group_name_H-M   'P 1'
#
loop_
_entity.id
_entity.type
_entity.pdbx_description
1 polymer ?
#
loop_
_entity_poly.entity_id
_entity_poly.type
_entity_poly.pdbx_seq_one_letter_code
_entity_poly.pdbx_strand_id
1 'polypeptide(L)'
;PAGHLEADETLVEAAARELWEETGISAQPQHFIRMHQWIAPDKTPFLRFLFAIELEQICPTQPHDSDIDCCRWVSAEEILQASNLRSPLVAESIRCYQSGQRYPLEMIGDFNWPFTKGVI
;
A
#
# COMPACT_ATOMS: atom_id res chain seq x y z
N PRO A 1 -1.95 -4.43 4.38
CA PRO A 1 -0.78 -3.53 4.38
C PRO A 1 -1.15 -2.15 3.87
N ALA A 2 -1.41 -1.24 4.81
CA ALA A 2 -1.50 0.17 4.53
C ALA A 2 -1.30 0.98 5.81
N GLY A 3 -0.33 1.89 5.79
CA GLY A 3 -0.14 2.85 6.85
C GLY A 3 0.31 4.21 6.32
N HIS A 4 0.87 5.00 7.23
CA HIS A 4 1.31 6.36 6.92
C HIS A 4 2.73 6.34 6.38
N LEU A 5 3.06 7.36 5.59
CA LEU A 5 4.44 7.68 5.29
C LEU A 5 5.11 8.15 6.59
N GLU A 6 6.22 7.52 6.95
CA GLU A 6 7.07 7.92 8.06
C GLU A 6 8.17 8.89 7.61
N ALA A 7 8.88 9.46 8.58
CA ALA A 7 10.08 10.22 8.28
C ALA A 7 11.18 9.31 7.74
N ASP A 8 12.05 9.83 6.88
CA ASP A 8 13.24 9.13 6.39
C ASP A 8 12.96 7.83 5.58
N GLU A 9 11.78 7.76 4.91
CA GLU A 9 11.49 6.83 3.81
C GLU A 9 10.84 7.50 2.57
N THR A 10 10.97 6.88 1.40
CA THR A 10 10.16 7.16 0.20
C THR A 10 8.80 6.46 0.26
N LEU A 11 7.86 6.84 -0.60
CA LEU A 11 6.55 6.15 -0.70
C LEU A 11 6.66 4.67 -1.10
N VAL A 12 7.67 4.31 -1.90
CA VAL A 12 7.91 2.91 -2.30
C VAL A 12 8.48 2.12 -1.12
N GLU A 13 9.43 2.69 -0.38
CA GLU A 13 9.98 2.11 0.85
C GLU A 13 8.89 1.93 1.91
N ALA A 14 8.04 2.95 2.12
CA ALA A 14 6.88 2.88 3.01
C ALA A 14 5.95 1.72 2.66
N ALA A 15 5.59 1.58 1.37
CA ALA A 15 4.72 0.48 0.94
C ALA A 15 5.35 -0.91 1.17
N ALA A 16 6.68 -1.03 1.01
CA ALA A 16 7.40 -2.28 1.29
C ALA A 16 7.49 -2.56 2.81
N ARG A 17 7.72 -1.54 3.63
CA ARG A 17 7.73 -1.64 5.10
C ARG A 17 6.36 -2.09 5.61
N GLU A 18 5.29 -1.39 5.22
CA GLU A 18 3.91 -1.73 5.61
C GLU A 18 3.49 -3.14 5.17
N LEU A 19 3.98 -3.60 4.00
CA LEU A 19 3.79 -5.00 3.60
C LEU A 19 4.44 -5.95 4.60
N TRP A 20 5.70 -5.70 4.94
CA TRP A 20 6.43 -6.57 5.85
C TRP A 20 5.83 -6.54 7.27
N GLU A 21 5.55 -5.36 7.82
CA GLU A 21 5.02 -5.20 9.19
C GLU A 21 3.65 -5.87 9.36
N GLU A 22 2.72 -5.65 8.42
CA GLU A 22 1.36 -6.17 8.57
C GLU A 22 1.18 -7.61 8.07
N THR A 23 2.10 -8.15 7.26
CA THR A 23 1.90 -9.47 6.63
C THR A 23 3.06 -10.46 6.81
N GLY A 24 4.25 -9.99 7.16
CA GLY A 24 5.49 -10.76 7.19
C GLY A 24 6.10 -11.04 5.82
N ILE A 25 5.49 -10.56 4.73
CA ILE A 25 5.97 -10.78 3.36
C ILE A 25 7.01 -9.71 3.01
N SER A 26 8.18 -10.15 2.54
CA SER A 26 9.20 -9.25 1.99
C SER A 26 9.13 -9.25 0.47
N ALA A 27 8.63 -8.15 -0.10
CA ALA A 27 8.57 -7.92 -1.54
C ALA A 27 8.57 -6.41 -1.83
N GLN A 28 8.93 -6.03 -3.05
CA GLN A 28 8.96 -4.65 -3.49
C GLN A 28 7.74 -4.31 -4.37
N PRO A 29 7.14 -3.11 -4.24
CA PRO A 29 6.23 -2.55 -5.24
C PRO A 29 6.77 -2.73 -6.65
N GLN A 30 5.90 -3.12 -7.58
CA GLN A 30 6.27 -3.30 -8.99
C GLN A 30 5.63 -2.22 -9.87
N HIS A 31 4.42 -1.78 -9.51
CA HIS A 31 3.67 -0.81 -10.28
C HIS A 31 2.96 0.18 -9.37
N PHE A 32 2.86 1.43 -9.84
CA PHE A 32 1.92 2.39 -9.29
C PHE A 32 0.56 2.25 -9.99
N ILE A 33 -0.53 2.32 -9.23
CA ILE A 33 -1.89 2.14 -9.76
C ILE A 33 -2.64 3.45 -9.79
N ARG A 34 -2.72 4.14 -8.63
CA ARG A 34 -3.51 5.35 -8.48
C ARG A 34 -3.19 6.09 -7.18
N MET A 35 -3.32 7.40 -7.20
CA MET A 35 -3.40 8.23 -5.99
C MET A 35 -4.86 8.65 -5.78
N HIS A 36 -5.37 8.46 -4.58
CA HIS A 36 -6.68 8.98 -4.18
C HIS A 36 -6.52 10.10 -3.17
N GLN A 37 -7.13 11.24 -3.46
CA GLN A 37 -7.40 12.25 -2.44
C GLN A 37 -8.77 11.95 -1.82
N TRP A 38 -8.82 11.83 -0.51
CA TRP A 38 -10.03 11.45 0.21
C TRP A 38 -10.12 12.17 1.54
N ILE A 39 -11.34 12.45 2.00
CA ILE A 39 -11.62 12.93 3.35
C ILE A 39 -12.40 11.84 4.05
N ALA A 40 -11.84 11.30 5.13
CA ALA A 40 -12.48 10.28 5.92
C ALA A 40 -13.72 10.82 6.67
N PRO A 41 -14.62 9.95 7.18
CA PRO A 41 -15.82 10.38 7.89
C PRO A 41 -15.53 11.25 9.13
N ASP A 42 -14.36 11.07 9.75
CA ASP A 42 -13.84 11.87 10.86
C ASP A 42 -13.25 13.23 10.43
N LYS A 43 -13.33 13.55 9.13
CA LYS A 43 -12.80 14.76 8.47
C LYS A 43 -11.28 14.78 8.30
N THR A 44 -10.59 13.67 8.58
CA THR A 44 -9.15 13.57 8.33
C THR A 44 -8.88 13.51 6.82
N PRO A 45 -8.06 14.41 6.25
CA PRO A 45 -7.69 14.35 4.84
C PRO A 45 -6.57 13.32 4.59
N PHE A 46 -6.67 12.59 3.49
CA PHE A 46 -5.70 11.58 3.06
C PHE A 46 -5.29 11.79 1.60
N LEU A 47 -4.01 11.53 1.34
CA LEU A 47 -3.51 11.15 0.02
C LEU A 47 -3.08 9.68 0.11
N ARG A 48 -3.80 8.79 -0.56
CA ARG A 48 -3.49 7.36 -0.56
C ARG A 48 -2.85 6.96 -1.88
N PHE A 49 -1.62 6.49 -1.81
CA PHE A 49 -0.88 5.92 -2.94
C PHE A 49 -1.10 4.41 -2.97
N LEU A 50 -1.61 3.91 -4.11
CA LEU A 50 -1.86 2.49 -4.31
C LEU A 50 -0.79 1.89 -5.23
N PHE A 51 -0.09 0.90 -4.72
CA PHE A 51 0.90 0.11 -5.44
C PHE A 51 0.40 -1.32 -5.66
N ALA A 52 0.94 -1.99 -6.67
CA ALA A 52 0.72 -3.42 -6.89
C ALA A 52 2.02 -4.20 -6.74
N ILE A 53 1.88 -5.38 -6.13
CA ILE A 53 2.91 -6.38 -5.94
C ILE A 53 2.31 -7.70 -6.39
N GLU A 54 2.92 -8.34 -7.38
CA GLU A 54 2.56 -9.68 -7.84
C GLU A 54 3.61 -10.66 -7.30
N LEU A 55 3.12 -11.68 -6.59
CA LEU A 55 3.93 -12.77 -6.06
C LEU A 55 3.78 -14.00 -6.97
N GLU A 56 4.88 -14.74 -7.16
CA GLU A 56 4.90 -15.97 -7.95
C GLU A 56 4.02 -17.08 -7.34
N GLN A 57 3.87 -17.08 -6.01
CA GLN A 57 3.04 -18.01 -5.27
C GLN A 57 2.43 -17.37 -4.02
N ILE A 58 1.41 -18.04 -3.47
CA ILE A 58 0.86 -17.73 -2.16
C ILE A 58 1.94 -17.98 -1.10
N CYS A 59 2.27 -16.95 -0.32
CA CYS A 59 3.26 -17.02 0.74
C CYS A 59 2.59 -17.23 2.12
N PRO A 60 3.25 -17.92 3.07
CA PRO A 60 2.82 -17.88 4.46
C PRO A 60 2.91 -16.44 4.99
N THR A 61 2.00 -16.08 5.88
CA THR A 61 1.91 -14.74 6.46
C THR A 61 2.14 -14.79 7.96
N GLN A 62 2.95 -13.85 8.47
CA GLN A 62 3.25 -13.68 9.88
C GLN A 62 3.37 -12.18 10.18
N PRO A 63 2.27 -11.51 10.55
CA PRO A 63 2.30 -10.10 10.94
C PRO A 63 3.28 -9.85 12.11
N HIS A 64 3.98 -8.72 12.05
CA HIS A 64 4.88 -8.23 13.08
C HIS A 64 4.29 -7.04 13.86
N ASP A 65 3.31 -6.36 13.27
CA ASP A 65 2.53 -5.30 13.92
C ASP A 65 1.54 -5.89 14.94
N SER A 66 1.56 -5.37 16.17
CA SER A 66 0.67 -5.79 17.26
C SER A 66 -0.79 -5.41 17.04
N ASP A 67 -1.08 -4.44 16.17
CA ASP A 67 -2.44 -4.02 15.83
C ASP A 67 -3.10 -4.96 14.79
N ILE A 68 -2.36 -5.97 14.28
CA ILE A 68 -2.84 -6.93 13.29
C ILE A 68 -3.07 -8.31 13.90
N ASP A 69 -4.34 -8.68 14.06
CA ASP A 69 -4.73 -10.00 14.57
C ASP A 69 -4.26 -11.16 13.67
N CYS A 70 -4.39 -11.00 12.35
CA CYS A 70 -3.93 -11.97 11.36
C CYS A 70 -3.89 -11.37 9.94
N CYS A 71 -3.14 -12.02 9.04
CA CYS A 71 -3.19 -11.79 7.61
C CYS A 71 -3.68 -13.06 6.91
N ARG A 72 -4.53 -12.92 5.88
CA ARG A 72 -5.10 -14.04 5.13
C ARG A 72 -5.15 -13.71 3.65
N TRP A 73 -4.93 -14.74 2.83
CA TRP A 73 -5.23 -14.69 1.40
C TRP A 73 -6.72 -14.92 1.20
N VAL A 74 -7.37 -13.98 0.54
CA VAL A 74 -8.81 -14.01 0.21
C VAL A 74 -9.00 -13.57 -1.24
N SER A 75 -10.12 -13.99 -1.84
CA SER A 75 -10.48 -13.57 -3.19
C SER A 75 -10.92 -12.10 -3.21
N ALA A 76 -10.83 -11.49 -4.40
CA ALA A 76 -11.34 -10.14 -4.61
C ALA A 76 -12.85 -10.04 -4.34
N GLU A 77 -13.62 -11.07 -4.67
CA GLU A 77 -15.06 -11.09 -4.45
C GLU A 77 -15.41 -11.06 -2.96
N GLU A 78 -14.71 -11.84 -2.13
CA GLU A 78 -14.89 -11.83 -0.68
C GLU A 78 -14.64 -10.43 -0.10
N ILE A 79 -13.60 -9.73 -0.55
CA ILE A 79 -13.33 -8.34 -0.11
C ILE A 79 -14.45 -7.40 -0.57
N LEU A 80 -14.88 -7.49 -1.82
CA LEU A 80 -15.89 -6.60 -2.40
C LEU A 80 -17.28 -6.76 -1.77
N GLN A 81 -17.59 -7.96 -1.25
CA GLN A 81 -18.85 -8.27 -0.57
C GLN A 81 -18.78 -8.06 0.96
N ALA A 82 -17.59 -7.85 1.53
CA ALA A 82 -17.41 -7.66 2.96
C ALA A 82 -18.10 -6.38 3.47
N SER A 83 -18.85 -6.50 4.56
CA SER A 83 -19.56 -5.37 5.19
C SER A 83 -18.73 -4.61 6.21
N ASN A 84 -17.54 -5.12 6.56
CA ASN A 84 -16.69 -4.64 7.64
C ASN A 84 -15.34 -4.09 7.14
N LEU A 85 -15.29 -3.58 5.91
CA LEU A 85 -14.08 -2.92 5.40
C LEU A 85 -13.78 -1.66 6.23
N ARG A 86 -12.51 -1.47 6.61
CA ARG A 86 -12.04 -0.28 7.35
C ARG A 86 -12.41 1.04 6.65
N SER A 87 -12.43 1.04 5.32
CA SER A 87 -12.87 2.19 4.53
C SER A 87 -13.33 1.76 3.13
N PRO A 88 -14.13 2.58 2.42
CA PRO A 88 -14.51 2.34 1.02
C PRO A 88 -13.31 2.25 0.07
N LEU A 89 -12.16 2.84 0.46
CA LEU A 89 -10.93 2.79 -0.33
C LEU A 89 -10.36 1.38 -0.47
N VAL A 90 -10.68 0.43 0.42
CA VAL A 90 -10.25 -0.96 0.27
C VAL A 90 -10.88 -1.58 -0.98
N ALA A 91 -12.21 -1.52 -1.09
CA ALA A 91 -12.93 -2.02 -2.27
C ALA A 91 -12.54 -1.25 -3.54
N GLU A 92 -12.32 0.07 -3.43
CA GLU A 92 -11.86 0.87 -4.57
C GLU A 92 -10.47 0.48 -5.05
N SER A 93 -9.57 0.11 -4.14
CA SER A 93 -8.22 -0.35 -4.49
C SER A 93 -8.26 -1.64 -5.30
N ILE A 94 -9.14 -2.58 -4.93
CA ILE A 94 -9.35 -3.82 -5.69
C ILE A 94 -9.91 -3.51 -7.09
N ARG A 95 -10.92 -2.64 -7.19
CA ARG A 95 -11.45 -2.22 -8.51
C ARG A 95 -10.40 -1.55 -9.39
N CYS A 96 -9.58 -0.68 -8.80
CA CYS A 96 -8.47 -0.04 -9.53
C CYS A 96 -7.47 -1.08 -10.05
N TYR A 97 -7.07 -2.04 -9.22
CA TYR A 97 -6.19 -3.11 -9.64
C TYR A 97 -6.80 -3.95 -10.79
N GLN A 98 -8.08 -4.33 -10.67
CA GLN A 98 -8.81 -5.11 -11.67
C GLN A 98 -9.06 -4.38 -12.99
N SER A 99 -8.99 -3.04 -13.02
CA SER A 99 -9.10 -2.26 -14.26
C SER A 99 -7.94 -2.52 -15.24
N GLY A 100 -6.85 -3.14 -14.78
CA GLY A 100 -5.67 -3.46 -15.59
C GLY A 100 -4.69 -2.31 -15.78
N GLN A 101 -5.02 -1.08 -15.39
CA GLN A 101 -4.09 0.04 -15.48
C GLN A 101 -2.89 -0.18 -14.54
N ARG A 102 -1.68 -0.05 -15.09
CA ARG A 102 -0.41 -0.07 -14.36
C ARG A 102 0.43 1.11 -14.84
N TYR A 103 1.11 1.77 -13.92
CA TYR A 103 2.06 2.85 -14.21
C TYR A 103 3.45 2.47 -13.68
N PRO A 104 4.52 2.93 -14.34
CA PRO A 104 5.88 2.80 -13.82
C PRO A 104 6.01 3.45 -12.44
N LEU A 105 6.85 2.89 -11.57
CA LEU A 105 7.10 3.44 -10.23
C LEU A 105 7.72 4.84 -10.31
N GLU A 106 8.50 5.09 -11.36
CA GLU A 106 9.14 6.37 -11.68
C GLU A 106 8.15 7.52 -11.88
N MET A 107 6.84 7.23 -11.99
CA MET A 107 5.79 8.25 -11.95
C MET A 107 5.75 8.98 -10.59
N ILE A 108 6.20 8.32 -9.52
CA ILE A 108 6.37 8.88 -8.20
C ILE A 108 7.86 8.99 -7.95
N GLY A 109 8.41 10.16 -8.26
CA GLY A 109 9.82 10.47 -7.99
C GLY A 109 10.01 11.04 -6.59
N ASP A 110 11.00 10.53 -5.87
CA ASP A 110 11.68 11.25 -4.81
C ASP A 110 12.70 12.24 -5.41
N PHE A 111 13.03 13.28 -4.65
CA PHE A 111 13.97 14.31 -5.06
C PHE A 111 14.97 14.55 -3.93
N ASN A 112 16.27 14.36 -4.22
CA ASN A 112 17.36 14.44 -3.25
C ASN A 112 17.25 13.44 -2.08
N TRP A 113 17.03 12.16 -2.39
CA TRP A 113 16.89 11.06 -1.41
C TRP A 113 18.13 10.15 -1.25
N PRO A 114 18.35 9.53 -0.08
CA PRO A 114 18.06 10.09 1.25
C PRO A 114 19.04 11.24 1.44
N PHE A 115 18.56 12.43 1.78
CA PHE A 115 19.35 13.67 1.72
C PHE A 115 20.83 13.48 2.12
N THR A 116 21.72 13.38 1.14
CA THR A 116 23.15 13.39 1.39
C THR A 116 23.56 14.86 1.39
N LYS A 117 23.97 15.35 2.56
CA LYS A 117 24.51 16.71 2.75
C LYS A 117 25.42 17.08 1.56
N GLY A 118 25.08 18.13 0.82
CA GLY A 118 26.01 18.69 -0.18
C GLY A 118 25.43 19.26 -1.47
N VAL A 119 24.16 19.64 -1.54
CA VAL A 119 23.71 20.52 -2.62
C VAL A 119 23.89 21.97 -2.15
N ILE A 120 24.86 22.65 -2.76
CA ILE A 120 25.20 24.07 -2.61
C ILE A 120 24.00 24.94 -2.97
#